data_AF-A0A957GGY9-F1
#
_entry.id   AF-A0A957GGY9-F1
#
_cell.length_a   1.000
_cell.length_b   1.000
_cell.length_c   1.000
_cell.angle_alpha   90.00
_cell.angle_beta   90.00
_cell.angle_gamma   90.00
#
_symmetry.space_group_name_H-M   'P 1'
#
loop_
_entity.id
_entity.type
_entity.pdbx_description
1 polymer ?
#
loop_
_entity_poly.entity_id
_entity_poly.type
_entity_poly.pdbx_seq_one_letter_code
_entity_poly.pdbx_strand_id
1 'polypeptide(L)'
;MPPASTNSATSITWPTKRSRVISRPGRGWLPWLGLGIILLLALFLRFYQLGQAGYNQYYAATVQSMLTSAHNFFYAAYEPGGSVSVDKPPLGFWLQAASAAIFGINGFALALPQVLAGLLAIPLLYHLVQRQFGVWAGLLAALTLAITPVTVSTERNNTIDGTLVLLLLLAAWAFIRATESGRVRFLWLGAVLVGLGFNVKMLQAFLPLPAFYALYLVGAPQRWWRKLLHLAAAGLLLLVVSLSWAVAVDLTPPENRPYVGSSSDNSVMELILGHNGLARLLPGGRQLATRLFGDDSPDAAPAGNQANTPNTPANPPGAAPNAGNAPGGINQEIGDPGPLRLFTEPLVTEAGWLLPLALFSLLLVLVTVRWQWPPAGKHLAAFLWGGWLLTELLFFSVASLYHAYYLIMLGPPLAALVGMGGWALWQQYRQRPWLGWLLAGTASLLTLGTQWLTLRAYPDQAAWLLPLSLLLALVGLGGLLLLTLAHRPAGGLPKIALAIALAATLAAPAAWAFSTTLNSTPNVNLPRSGPATGSTPG
;
A
#
# COMPACT_ATOMS: atom_id res chain seq x y z
N MET A 1 -1.37 -76.45 21.50
CA MET A 1 -2.03 -75.52 20.54
C MET A 1 -2.70 -74.42 21.35
N PRO A 2 -2.15 -73.19 21.40
CA PRO A 2 -2.81 -72.06 22.07
C PRO A 2 -3.75 -71.32 21.10
N PRO A 3 -4.75 -70.57 21.62
CA PRO A 3 -5.89 -70.07 20.87
C PRO A 3 -5.63 -68.72 20.17
N ALA A 4 -6.55 -68.40 19.25
CA ALA A 4 -6.49 -67.36 18.24
C ALA A 4 -6.33 -65.93 18.77
N SER A 5 -5.51 -65.16 18.05
CA SER A 5 -5.29 -63.72 18.20
C SER A 5 -6.51 -62.90 17.77
N THR A 6 -7.07 -62.12 18.68
CA THR A 6 -8.06 -61.08 18.37
C THR A 6 -7.35 -59.81 17.86
N ASN A 7 -7.71 -59.39 16.64
CA ASN A 7 -7.28 -58.15 16.01
C ASN A 7 -7.59 -56.92 16.88
N SER A 8 -6.55 -56.21 17.34
CA SER A 8 -6.69 -54.84 17.86
C SER A 8 -6.67 -53.86 16.68
N ALA A 9 -7.83 -53.30 16.37
CA ALA A 9 -7.95 -52.17 15.44
C ALA A 9 -7.17 -50.98 16.02
N THR A 10 -6.02 -50.67 15.42
CA THR A 10 -5.28 -49.43 15.66
C THR A 10 -6.12 -48.25 15.17
N SER A 11 -6.87 -47.64 16.08
CA SER A 11 -7.54 -46.36 15.82
C SER A 11 -6.48 -45.31 15.49
N ILE A 12 -6.43 -44.89 14.22
CA ILE A 12 -5.62 -43.76 13.78
C ILE A 12 -6.17 -42.51 14.49
N THR A 13 -5.51 -42.11 15.58
CA THR A 13 -5.78 -40.84 16.25
C THR A 13 -5.19 -39.71 15.42
N TRP A 14 -6.03 -39.01 14.65
CA TRP A 14 -5.64 -37.78 13.98
C TRP A 14 -5.16 -36.75 15.03
N PRO A 15 -4.03 -36.07 14.82
CA PRO A 15 -3.56 -35.06 15.76
C PRO A 15 -4.55 -33.88 15.78
N THR A 16 -5.39 -33.81 16.81
CA THR A 16 -6.38 -32.75 17.03
C THR A 16 -5.78 -31.44 17.55
N LYS A 17 -4.47 -31.38 17.79
CA LYS A 17 -3.78 -30.14 18.15
C LYS A 17 -3.45 -29.34 16.90
N ARG A 18 -4.44 -28.61 16.37
CA ARG A 18 -4.13 -27.31 15.77
C ARG A 18 -3.44 -26.50 16.84
N SER A 19 -2.12 -26.40 16.75
CA SER A 19 -1.32 -25.64 17.68
C SER A 19 -1.92 -24.23 17.78
N ARG A 20 -2.56 -23.92 18.91
CA ARG A 20 -2.82 -22.54 19.32
C ARG A 20 -1.46 -21.92 19.62
N VAL A 21 -0.67 -21.63 18.59
CA VAL A 21 0.54 -20.80 18.70
C VAL A 21 0.07 -19.35 18.67
N ILE A 22 -0.74 -18.97 19.65
CA ILE A 22 -0.79 -17.56 20.02
C ILE A 22 0.37 -17.42 20.98
N SER A 23 1.52 -16.97 20.50
CA SER A 23 2.49 -16.37 21.41
C SER A 23 1.74 -15.23 22.08
N ARG A 24 1.42 -15.38 23.39
CA ARG A 24 0.86 -14.27 24.17
C ARG A 24 1.82 -13.08 23.95
N PRO A 25 1.32 -11.87 23.64
CA PRO A 25 2.18 -10.69 23.65
C PRO A 25 2.94 -10.72 24.97
N GLY A 26 4.26 -10.54 24.90
CA GLY A 26 5.11 -10.61 26.08
C GLY A 26 4.48 -9.74 27.16
N ARG A 27 4.22 -10.31 28.35
CA ARG A 27 3.48 -9.69 29.47
C ARG A 27 4.13 -8.41 30.04
N GLY A 28 5.12 -7.83 29.35
CA GLY A 28 5.83 -6.61 29.76
C GLY A 28 5.26 -5.36 29.09
N TRP A 29 5.54 -4.20 29.68
CA TRP A 29 5.18 -2.89 29.17
C TRP A 29 6.05 -2.42 28.00
N LEU A 30 7.25 -3.01 27.81
CA LEU A 30 8.22 -2.62 26.78
C LEU A 30 7.70 -2.70 25.32
N PRO A 31 6.97 -3.75 24.88
CA PRO A 31 6.35 -3.77 23.55
C PRO A 31 5.38 -2.62 23.32
N TRP A 32 4.61 -2.28 24.36
CA TRP A 32 3.65 -1.17 24.31
C TRP A 32 4.34 0.19 24.30
N LEU A 33 5.44 0.33 25.04
CA LEU A 33 6.31 1.51 24.94
C LEU A 33 6.86 1.66 23.52
N GLY A 34 7.41 0.59 22.94
CA GLY A 34 7.95 0.61 21.58
C GLY A 34 6.89 0.99 20.54
N LEU A 35 5.69 0.41 20.63
CA LEU A 35 4.57 0.79 19.77
C LEU A 35 4.14 2.24 20.02
N GLY A 36 4.11 2.68 21.28
CA GLY A 36 3.80 4.06 21.65
C GLY A 36 4.77 5.07 21.04
N ILE A 37 6.08 4.79 21.05
CA ILE A 37 7.10 5.62 20.40
C ILE A 37 6.87 5.68 18.89
N ILE A 38 6.56 4.53 18.25
CA ILE A 38 6.25 4.49 16.81
C ILE A 38 5.00 5.31 16.50
N LEU A 39 3.97 5.25 17.34
CA LEU A 39 2.75 6.04 17.17
C LEU A 39 3.00 7.54 17.38
N LEU A 40 3.85 7.93 18.33
CA LEU A 40 4.25 9.34 18.51
C LEU A 40 5.03 9.85 17.29
N LEU A 41 5.93 9.04 16.74
CA LEU A 41 6.61 9.36 15.48
C LEU A 41 5.61 9.50 14.33
N ALA A 42 4.68 8.56 14.18
CA ALA A 42 3.66 8.61 13.14
C ALA A 42 2.75 9.82 13.26
N LEU A 43 2.34 10.17 14.49
CA LEU A 43 1.57 11.37 14.81
C LEU A 43 2.34 12.62 14.38
N PHE A 44 3.62 12.74 14.71
CA PHE A 44 4.45 13.85 14.26
C PHE A 44 4.49 13.93 12.73
N LEU A 45 4.84 12.83 12.06
CA LEU A 45 4.95 12.78 10.60
C LEU A 45 3.64 13.15 9.89
N ARG A 46 2.48 12.87 10.48
CA ARG A 46 1.17 13.14 9.84
C ARG A 46 0.53 14.47 10.24
N PHE A 47 0.73 14.94 11.47
CA PHE A 47 0.08 16.17 11.97
C PHE A 47 0.96 17.41 11.93
N TYR A 48 2.29 17.28 11.87
CA TYR A 48 3.17 18.44 11.88
C TYR A 48 2.83 19.40 10.73
N GLN A 49 2.46 20.64 11.06
CA GLN A 49 2.01 21.68 10.12
C GLN A 49 0.96 21.21 9.09
N LEU A 50 0.07 20.27 9.45
CA LEU A 50 -0.90 19.68 8.52
C LEU A 50 -1.79 20.73 7.82
N GLY A 51 -2.19 21.79 8.53
CA GLY A 51 -2.97 22.88 7.93
C GLY A 51 -2.25 23.65 6.82
N GLN A 52 -0.91 23.59 6.77
CA GLN A 52 -0.05 24.25 5.78
C GLN A 52 0.44 23.28 4.69
N ALA A 53 0.15 21.98 4.80
CA ALA A 53 0.63 20.96 3.86
C ALA A 53 0.01 21.08 2.45
N GLY A 54 -1.06 21.86 2.31
CA GLY A 54 -1.87 21.91 1.09
C GLY A 54 -2.73 20.67 0.90
N TYR A 55 -3.63 20.72 -0.08
CA TYR A 55 -4.55 19.63 -0.39
C TYR A 55 -4.95 19.67 -1.87
N ASN A 56 -5.41 18.53 -2.38
CA ASN A 56 -5.94 18.41 -3.72
C ASN A 56 -7.22 19.25 -3.87
N GLN A 57 -7.16 20.21 -4.77
CA GLN A 57 -8.20 21.22 -4.99
C GLN A 57 -9.45 20.62 -5.65
N TYR A 58 -9.28 19.63 -6.53
CA TYR A 58 -10.39 18.93 -7.18
C TYR A 58 -11.25 18.17 -6.16
N TYR A 59 -10.60 17.46 -5.24
CA TYR A 59 -11.27 16.77 -4.14
C TYR A 59 -11.83 17.74 -3.08
N ALA A 60 -11.15 18.85 -2.81
CA ALA A 60 -11.66 19.86 -1.90
C ALA A 60 -12.94 20.53 -2.43
N ALA A 61 -12.98 20.87 -3.72
CA ALA A 61 -14.17 21.39 -4.39
C ALA A 61 -15.33 20.39 -4.31
N THR A 62 -15.04 19.10 -4.51
CA THR A 62 -16.03 18.02 -4.33
C THR A 62 -16.60 18.00 -2.92
N VAL A 63 -15.76 17.97 -1.89
CA VAL A 63 -16.22 17.97 -0.50
C VAL A 63 -16.99 19.25 -0.17
N GLN A 64 -16.56 20.40 -0.66
CA GLN A 64 -17.27 21.66 -0.46
C GLN A 64 -18.65 21.64 -1.12
N SER A 65 -18.78 21.13 -2.34
CA SER A 65 -20.06 20.96 -3.02
C SER A 65 -20.97 19.97 -2.29
N MET A 66 -20.42 18.85 -1.79
CA MET A 66 -21.18 17.86 -1.01
C MET A 66 -21.84 18.45 0.25
N LEU A 67 -21.32 19.54 0.81
CA LEU A 67 -21.91 20.22 1.97
C LEU A 67 -23.09 21.13 1.61
N THR A 68 -23.36 21.37 0.33
CA THR A 68 -24.43 22.29 -0.12
C THR A 68 -25.79 21.61 -0.23
N SER A 69 -25.86 20.31 -0.51
CA SER A 69 -27.12 19.57 -0.66
C SER A 69 -26.95 18.06 -0.48
N ALA A 70 -28.04 17.38 -0.12
CA ALA A 70 -28.09 15.92 -0.04
C ALA A 70 -27.84 15.24 -1.41
N HIS A 71 -28.25 15.90 -2.50
CA HIS A 71 -27.98 15.46 -3.86
C HIS A 71 -26.46 15.42 -4.12
N ASN A 72 -25.77 16.53 -3.88
CA ASN A 72 -24.33 16.62 -4.11
C ASN A 72 -23.55 15.68 -3.17
N PHE A 73 -24.02 15.54 -1.92
CA PHE A 73 -23.47 14.58 -0.97
C PHE A 73 -23.55 13.13 -1.48
N PHE A 74 -24.69 12.70 -2.00
CA PHE A 74 -24.87 11.32 -2.46
C PHE A 74 -24.05 11.00 -3.72
N TYR A 75 -24.01 11.93 -4.68
CA TYR A 75 -23.34 11.72 -5.97
C TYR A 75 -21.86 12.11 -5.99
N ALA A 76 -21.34 12.69 -4.91
CA ALA A 76 -20.02 13.33 -4.90
C ALA A 76 -19.84 14.31 -6.07
N ALA A 77 -20.80 15.24 -6.19
CA ALA A 77 -20.73 16.31 -7.20
C ALA A 77 -19.51 17.21 -6.95
N TYR A 78 -18.77 17.57 -8.00
CA TYR A 78 -17.55 18.36 -7.83
C TYR A 78 -17.82 19.88 -7.74
N GLU A 79 -18.97 20.34 -8.23
CA GLU A 79 -19.34 21.75 -8.30
C GLU A 79 -20.73 22.01 -7.68
N PRO A 80 -21.02 23.24 -7.18
CA PRO A 80 -22.22 23.52 -6.37
C PRO A 80 -23.57 23.26 -7.07
N GLY A 81 -23.64 23.45 -8.38
CA GLY A 81 -24.80 23.18 -9.21
C GLY A 81 -25.17 21.71 -9.36
N GLY A 82 -24.29 20.78 -8.97
CA GLY A 82 -24.57 19.35 -9.03
C GLY A 82 -24.62 18.76 -10.44
N SER A 83 -24.01 19.42 -11.42
CA SER A 83 -24.05 19.04 -12.84
C SER A 83 -23.04 17.95 -13.20
N VAL A 84 -21.93 17.81 -12.47
CA VAL A 84 -20.90 16.80 -12.73
C VAL A 84 -20.35 16.19 -11.43
N SER A 85 -20.13 14.88 -11.42
CA SER A 85 -19.53 14.13 -10.32
C SER A 85 -18.01 14.04 -10.43
N VAL A 86 -17.36 13.81 -9.29
CA VAL A 86 -15.96 13.37 -9.26
C VAL A 86 -15.81 11.99 -9.92
N ASP A 87 -14.63 11.69 -10.48
CA ASP A 87 -14.26 10.43 -11.14
C ASP A 87 -14.05 9.23 -10.17
N LYS A 88 -14.69 9.27 -9.00
CA LYS A 88 -14.47 8.32 -7.88
C LYS A 88 -15.74 8.08 -7.07
N PRO A 89 -15.91 6.87 -6.48
CA PRO A 89 -17.04 6.60 -5.60
C PRO A 89 -16.95 7.41 -4.29
N PRO A 90 -18.09 7.61 -3.60
CA PRO A 90 -18.21 8.71 -2.65
C PRO A 90 -17.75 8.38 -1.22
N LEU A 91 -17.51 7.11 -0.86
CA LEU A 91 -17.32 6.72 0.55
C LEU A 91 -16.13 7.44 1.21
N GLY A 92 -15.03 7.59 0.49
CA GLY A 92 -13.87 8.33 0.98
C GLY A 92 -14.18 9.81 1.21
N PHE A 93 -14.99 10.41 0.33
CA PHE A 93 -15.41 11.80 0.43
C PHE A 93 -16.52 12.02 1.47
N TRP A 94 -17.38 11.04 1.74
CA TRP A 94 -18.36 11.12 2.83
C TRP A 94 -17.67 11.31 4.19
N LEU A 95 -16.53 10.64 4.41
CA LEU A 95 -15.75 10.83 5.62
C LEU A 95 -15.11 12.23 5.67
N GLN A 96 -14.65 12.75 4.53
CA GLN A 96 -14.10 14.11 4.45
C GLN A 96 -15.19 15.17 4.64
N ALA A 97 -16.37 14.99 4.05
CA ALA A 97 -17.52 15.87 4.23
C ALA A 97 -18.00 15.87 5.68
N ALA A 98 -18.07 14.71 6.34
CA ALA A 98 -18.39 14.65 7.77
C ALA A 98 -17.35 15.40 8.62
N SER A 99 -16.07 15.27 8.31
CA SER A 99 -14.99 16.01 8.99
C SER A 99 -15.10 17.52 8.74
N ALA A 100 -15.29 17.94 7.49
CA ALA A 100 -15.44 19.34 7.10
C ALA A 100 -16.72 19.99 7.63
N ALA A 101 -17.80 19.23 7.80
CA ALA A 101 -19.02 19.73 8.44
C ALA A 101 -18.80 20.11 9.92
N ILE A 102 -17.85 19.43 10.61
CA ILE A 102 -17.53 19.69 12.01
C ILE A 102 -16.47 20.79 12.16
N PHE A 103 -15.41 20.74 11.33
CA PHE A 103 -14.22 21.57 11.49
C PHE A 103 -14.08 22.70 10.45
N GLY A 104 -15.04 22.82 9.53
CA GLY A 104 -14.99 23.71 8.38
C GLY A 104 -14.10 23.17 7.24
N ILE A 105 -14.21 23.79 6.05
CA ILE A 105 -13.38 23.43 4.89
C ILE A 105 -11.98 24.05 5.07
N ASN A 106 -11.01 23.21 5.40
CA ASN A 106 -9.60 23.56 5.49
C ASN A 106 -8.73 22.28 5.35
N GLY A 107 -7.42 22.45 5.16
CA GLY A 107 -6.51 21.32 4.94
C GLY A 107 -6.50 20.30 6.07
N PHE A 108 -6.62 20.75 7.32
CA PHE A 108 -6.71 19.84 8.47
C PHE A 108 -7.96 18.97 8.39
N ALA A 109 -9.14 19.57 8.20
CA ALA A 109 -10.40 18.84 8.17
C ALA A 109 -10.47 17.85 7.00
N LEU A 110 -9.97 18.23 5.83
CA LEU A 110 -9.98 17.40 4.63
C LEU A 110 -9.00 16.21 4.73
N ALA A 111 -7.84 16.40 5.34
CA ALA A 111 -6.85 15.34 5.52
C ALA A 111 -7.13 14.43 6.74
N LEU A 112 -7.87 14.92 7.75
CA LEU A 112 -8.07 14.23 9.03
C LEU A 112 -8.54 12.76 8.89
N PRO A 113 -9.52 12.41 8.04
CA PRO A 113 -9.92 11.00 7.87
C PRO A 113 -8.78 10.10 7.39
N GLN A 114 -7.90 10.60 6.51
CA GLN A 114 -6.76 9.86 5.99
C GLN A 114 -5.67 9.69 7.02
N VAL A 115 -5.37 10.76 7.76
CA VAL A 115 -4.43 10.72 8.89
C VAL A 115 -4.88 9.69 9.93
N LEU A 116 -6.16 9.70 10.32
CA LEU A 116 -6.70 8.73 11.28
C LEU A 116 -6.66 7.31 10.73
N ALA A 117 -6.97 7.11 9.44
CA ALA A 117 -6.89 5.81 8.81
C ALA A 117 -5.47 5.23 8.84
N GLY A 118 -4.47 6.05 8.49
CA GLY A 118 -3.05 5.69 8.57
C GLY A 118 -2.57 5.38 9.99
N LEU A 119 -2.99 6.19 10.97
CA LEU A 119 -2.64 5.95 12.38
C LEU A 119 -3.25 4.65 12.93
N LEU A 120 -4.43 4.25 12.46
CA LEU A 120 -5.06 2.97 12.82
C LEU A 120 -4.44 1.77 12.06
N ALA A 121 -3.93 1.99 10.85
CA ALA A 121 -3.26 0.97 10.05
C ALA A 121 -1.97 0.46 10.72
N ILE A 122 -1.20 1.33 11.37
CA ILE A 122 0.08 1.00 12.05
C ILE A 122 -0.07 -0.06 13.16
N PRO A 123 -0.91 0.14 14.20
CA PRO A 123 -1.09 -0.84 15.27
C PRO A 123 -1.85 -2.09 14.77
N LEU A 124 -2.67 -1.97 13.72
CA LEU A 124 -3.29 -3.12 13.08
C LEU A 124 -2.24 -4.00 12.40
N LEU A 125 -1.33 -3.42 11.62
CA LEU A 125 -0.24 -4.17 10.98
C LEU A 125 0.71 -4.78 12.02
N TYR A 126 1.06 -4.02 13.06
CA TYR A 126 1.77 -4.54 14.25
C TYR A 126 1.08 -5.82 14.75
N HIS A 127 -0.24 -5.77 14.94
CA HIS A 127 -1.02 -6.89 15.45
C HIS A 127 -1.01 -8.11 14.52
N LEU A 128 -1.13 -7.89 13.20
CA LEU A 128 -1.15 -8.95 12.22
C LEU A 128 0.20 -9.67 12.12
N VAL A 129 1.30 -8.93 12.14
CA VAL A 129 2.65 -9.49 12.02
C VAL A 129 3.12 -10.11 13.34
N GLN A 130 2.89 -9.44 14.49
CA GLN A 130 3.36 -9.93 15.79
C GLN A 130 2.80 -11.31 16.12
N ARG A 131 1.58 -11.61 15.64
CA ARG A 131 0.86 -12.84 15.99
C ARG A 131 1.57 -14.09 15.47
N GLN A 132 2.28 -13.99 14.34
CA GLN A 132 2.96 -15.12 13.71
C GLN A 132 4.49 -15.06 13.87
N PHE A 133 5.06 -13.86 13.94
CA PHE A 133 6.51 -13.63 13.92
C PHE A 133 7.06 -13.04 15.23
N GLY A 134 6.19 -12.73 16.20
CA GLY A 134 6.56 -12.20 17.51
C GLY A 134 6.68 -10.68 17.55
N VAL A 135 6.83 -10.14 18.76
CA VAL A 135 6.77 -8.70 19.06
C VAL A 135 7.74 -7.87 18.20
N TRP A 136 9.00 -8.28 18.10
CA TRP A 136 10.02 -7.50 17.37
C TRP A 136 9.72 -7.38 15.87
N ALA A 137 9.20 -8.44 15.25
CA ALA A 137 8.76 -8.41 13.86
C ALA A 137 7.57 -7.47 13.66
N GLY A 138 6.62 -7.49 14.61
CA GLY A 138 5.50 -6.57 14.62
C GLY A 138 5.95 -5.11 14.76
N LEU A 139 6.84 -4.80 15.71
CA LEU A 139 7.37 -3.45 15.91
C LEU A 139 8.13 -2.96 14.69
N LEU A 140 8.94 -3.83 14.07
CA LEU A 140 9.65 -3.49 12.83
C LEU A 140 8.67 -3.20 11.69
N ALA A 141 7.64 -4.03 11.49
CA ALA A 141 6.61 -3.76 10.49
C ALA A 141 5.86 -2.45 10.75
N ALA A 142 5.50 -2.18 12.00
CA ALA A 142 4.81 -0.95 12.39
C ALA A 142 5.69 0.30 12.14
N LEU A 143 6.96 0.23 12.52
CA LEU A 143 7.93 1.29 12.26
C LEU A 143 8.07 1.52 10.75
N THR A 144 8.27 0.44 9.97
CA THR A 144 8.43 0.52 8.52
C THR A 144 7.21 1.18 7.87
N LEU A 145 5.98 0.81 8.24
CA LEU A 145 4.78 1.45 7.71
C LEU A 145 4.72 2.94 8.11
N ALA A 146 5.02 3.26 9.38
CA ALA A 146 4.97 4.64 9.89
C ALA A 146 5.89 5.60 9.13
N ILE A 147 7.05 5.11 8.65
CA ILE A 147 8.08 5.88 7.95
C ILE A 147 8.13 5.61 6.44
N THR A 148 7.16 4.88 5.87
CA THR A 148 7.13 4.65 4.42
C THR A 148 6.76 5.97 3.72
N PRO A 149 7.62 6.51 2.82
CA PRO A 149 7.45 7.88 2.32
C PRO A 149 6.05 8.13 1.72
N VAL A 150 5.61 7.28 0.79
CA VAL A 150 4.31 7.43 0.11
C VAL A 150 3.13 7.37 1.08
N THR A 151 3.24 6.64 2.20
CA THR A 151 2.18 6.63 3.21
C THR A 151 2.08 7.98 3.92
N VAL A 152 3.22 8.65 4.16
CA VAL A 152 3.25 9.95 4.80
C VAL A 152 2.76 11.04 3.87
N SER A 153 3.20 11.07 2.61
CA SER A 153 2.77 12.09 1.63
C SER A 153 1.26 12.02 1.37
N THR A 154 0.74 10.81 1.16
CA THR A 154 -0.65 10.57 0.79
C THR A 154 -1.61 10.80 1.97
N GLU A 155 -1.23 10.40 3.18
CA GLU A 155 -2.09 10.57 4.37
C GLU A 155 -2.08 11.99 4.93
N ARG A 156 -1.07 12.81 4.59
CA ARG A 156 -1.06 14.27 4.84
C ARG A 156 -1.88 15.07 3.82
N ASN A 157 -2.42 14.41 2.80
CA ASN A 157 -3.25 14.99 1.76
C ASN A 157 -4.72 14.55 1.93
N ASN A 158 -5.63 15.12 1.14
CA ASN A 158 -7.03 14.71 1.07
C ASN A 158 -7.30 13.68 -0.06
N THR A 159 -6.27 12.99 -0.54
CA THR A 159 -6.43 11.77 -1.33
C THR A 159 -7.03 10.64 -0.48
N ILE A 160 -7.97 9.88 -1.01
CA ILE A 160 -8.77 8.90 -0.23
C ILE A 160 -8.08 7.54 0.05
N ASP A 161 -6.78 7.45 -0.21
CA ASP A 161 -6.01 6.21 -0.22
C ASP A 161 -5.69 5.63 1.16
N GLY A 162 -5.45 6.46 2.18
CA GLY A 162 -5.18 5.98 3.54
C GLY A 162 -6.37 5.19 4.10
N THR A 163 -7.58 5.66 3.80
CA THR A 163 -8.85 4.98 4.13
C THR A 163 -8.95 3.63 3.41
N LEU A 164 -8.60 3.58 2.13
CA LEU A 164 -8.55 2.33 1.37
C LEU A 164 -7.60 1.33 2.03
N VAL A 165 -6.38 1.75 2.36
CA VAL A 165 -5.37 0.90 3.00
C VAL A 165 -5.86 0.34 4.33
N LEU A 166 -6.49 1.15 5.18
CA LEU A 166 -7.08 0.67 6.44
C LEU A 166 -8.16 -0.39 6.20
N LEU A 167 -9.09 -0.15 5.26
CA LEU A 167 -10.14 -1.12 4.92
C LEU A 167 -9.55 -2.44 4.43
N LEU A 168 -8.50 -2.39 3.61
CA LEU A 168 -7.84 -3.59 3.08
C LEU A 168 -7.01 -4.32 4.14
N LEU A 169 -6.42 -3.62 5.11
CA LEU A 169 -5.79 -4.26 6.27
C LEU A 169 -6.83 -4.93 7.19
N LEU A 170 -7.99 -4.31 7.39
CA LEU A 170 -9.12 -4.93 8.11
C LEU A 170 -9.66 -6.14 7.34
N ALA A 171 -9.72 -6.06 6.01
CA ALA A 171 -10.08 -7.19 5.17
C ALA A 171 -9.06 -8.32 5.31
N ALA A 172 -7.75 -8.02 5.23
CA ALA A 172 -6.69 -9.00 5.45
C ALA A 172 -6.82 -9.68 6.84
N TRP A 173 -7.11 -8.91 7.89
CA TRP A 173 -7.44 -9.46 9.20
C TRP A 173 -8.64 -10.42 9.13
N ALA A 174 -9.73 -10.03 8.48
CA ALA A 174 -10.92 -10.86 8.34
C ALA A 174 -10.65 -12.16 7.55
N PHE A 175 -9.90 -12.09 6.44
CA PHE A 175 -9.48 -13.26 5.67
C PHE A 175 -8.55 -14.20 6.46
N ILE A 176 -7.62 -13.66 7.26
CA ILE A 176 -6.82 -14.46 8.20
C ILE A 176 -7.74 -15.17 9.19
N ARG A 177 -8.69 -14.46 9.81
CA ARG A 177 -9.64 -15.05 10.77
C ARG A 177 -10.54 -16.10 10.13
N ALA A 178 -11.00 -15.88 8.90
CA ALA A 178 -11.79 -16.83 8.14
C ALA A 178 -11.01 -18.12 7.88
N THR A 179 -9.75 -17.98 7.46
CA THR A 179 -8.84 -19.08 7.14
C THR A 179 -8.52 -19.92 8.37
N GLU A 180 -8.16 -19.28 9.49
CA GLU A 180 -7.77 -19.99 10.72
C GLU A 180 -8.96 -20.67 11.41
N SER A 181 -10.10 -19.97 11.49
CA SER A 181 -11.28 -20.44 12.22
C SER A 181 -12.22 -21.31 11.39
N GLY A 182 -12.12 -21.25 10.06
CA GLY A 182 -13.06 -21.88 9.14
C GLY A 182 -14.47 -21.27 9.15
N ARG A 183 -14.71 -20.16 9.88
CA ARG A 183 -16.02 -19.53 10.02
C ARG A 183 -16.29 -18.56 8.87
N VAL A 184 -17.33 -18.83 8.08
CA VAL A 184 -17.72 -18.05 6.89
C VAL A 184 -18.06 -16.59 7.17
N ARG A 185 -18.55 -16.26 8.36
CA ARG A 185 -18.84 -14.86 8.75
C ARG A 185 -17.66 -13.91 8.61
N PHE A 186 -16.44 -14.39 8.81
CA PHE A 186 -15.25 -13.57 8.62
C PHE A 186 -14.90 -13.42 7.14
N LEU A 187 -15.25 -14.40 6.30
CA LEU A 187 -15.12 -14.27 4.85
C LEU A 187 -16.12 -13.24 4.32
N TRP A 188 -17.36 -13.26 4.84
CA TRP A 188 -18.37 -12.24 4.55
C TRP A 188 -17.92 -10.84 4.97
N LEU A 189 -17.38 -10.70 6.18
CA LEU A 189 -16.81 -9.44 6.63
C LEU A 189 -15.66 -8.97 5.72
N GLY A 190 -14.76 -9.88 5.32
CA GLY A 190 -13.69 -9.57 4.37
C GLY A 190 -14.23 -9.07 3.02
N ALA A 191 -15.25 -9.74 2.46
CA ALA A 191 -15.92 -9.32 1.24
C ALA A 191 -16.56 -7.94 1.36
N VAL A 192 -17.28 -7.68 2.46
CA VAL A 192 -17.87 -6.35 2.73
C VAL A 192 -16.79 -5.28 2.82
N LEU A 193 -15.68 -5.53 3.54
CA LEU A 193 -14.60 -4.55 3.71
C LEU A 193 -13.89 -4.22 2.40
N VAL A 194 -13.63 -5.21 1.55
CA VAL A 194 -13.09 -4.95 0.20
C VAL A 194 -14.13 -4.23 -0.67
N GLY A 195 -15.42 -4.55 -0.55
CA GLY A 195 -16.49 -3.86 -1.26
C GLY A 195 -16.65 -2.39 -0.85
N LEU A 196 -16.47 -2.10 0.45
CA LEU A 196 -16.36 -0.74 0.94
C LEU A 196 -15.10 -0.06 0.38
N GLY A 197 -13.96 -0.77 0.33
CA GLY A 197 -12.74 -0.28 -0.33
C GLY A 197 -12.98 0.07 -1.80
N PHE A 198 -13.79 -0.70 -2.53
CA PHE A 198 -14.19 -0.37 -3.90
C PHE A 198 -15.01 0.93 -3.94
N ASN A 199 -15.90 1.16 -2.98
CA ASN A 199 -16.61 2.44 -2.84
C ASN A 199 -15.72 3.59 -2.32
N VAL A 200 -14.44 3.33 -2.03
CA VAL A 200 -13.42 4.36 -1.87
C VAL A 200 -12.68 4.58 -3.19
N LYS A 201 -12.14 3.54 -3.82
CA LYS A 201 -11.22 3.70 -4.96
C LYS A 201 -11.33 2.62 -6.05
N MET A 202 -12.55 2.19 -6.35
CA MET A 202 -12.90 1.24 -7.42
C MET A 202 -11.97 0.02 -7.47
N LEU A 203 -11.52 -0.36 -8.68
CA LEU A 203 -10.75 -1.56 -8.97
C LEU A 203 -9.39 -1.62 -8.24
N GLN A 204 -8.85 -0.49 -7.77
CA GLN A 204 -7.62 -0.51 -6.97
C GLN A 204 -7.80 -1.31 -5.67
N ALA A 205 -9.02 -1.33 -5.11
CA ALA A 205 -9.36 -2.14 -3.94
C ALA A 205 -9.24 -3.66 -4.19
N PHE A 206 -9.28 -4.09 -5.45
CA PHE A 206 -9.20 -5.50 -5.83
C PHE A 206 -7.78 -6.00 -6.03
N LEU A 207 -6.76 -5.12 -6.02
CA LEU A 207 -5.36 -5.52 -6.20
C LEU A 207 -4.93 -6.63 -5.21
N PRO A 208 -5.26 -6.58 -3.90
CA PRO A 208 -4.87 -7.65 -2.96
C PRO A 208 -5.77 -8.88 -2.99
N LEU A 209 -6.90 -8.83 -3.72
CA LEU A 209 -7.93 -9.87 -3.69
C LEU A 209 -7.42 -11.26 -4.12
N PRO A 210 -6.53 -11.40 -5.13
CA PRO A 210 -5.93 -12.70 -5.44
C PRO A 210 -5.19 -13.31 -4.24
N ALA A 211 -4.48 -12.50 -3.45
CA ALA A 211 -3.78 -12.97 -2.25
C ALA A 211 -4.76 -13.38 -1.15
N PHE A 212 -5.85 -12.62 -0.96
CA PHE A 212 -6.89 -12.93 0.03
C PHE A 212 -7.63 -14.24 -0.30
N TYR A 213 -7.96 -14.45 -1.57
CA TYR A 213 -8.64 -15.66 -2.02
C TYR A 213 -7.70 -16.87 -1.99
N ALA A 214 -6.44 -16.71 -2.42
CA ALA A 214 -5.42 -17.75 -2.31
C ALA A 214 -5.19 -18.16 -0.85
N LEU A 215 -5.13 -17.19 0.08
CA LEU A 215 -5.00 -17.45 1.51
C LEU A 215 -6.11 -18.38 2.01
N TYR A 216 -7.37 -18.09 1.68
CA TYR A 216 -8.51 -18.92 2.09
C TYR A 216 -8.52 -20.28 1.39
N LEU A 217 -8.30 -20.31 0.07
CA LEU A 217 -8.31 -21.52 -0.73
C LEU A 217 -7.25 -22.52 -0.24
N VAL A 218 -6.05 -22.03 0.07
CA VAL A 218 -4.93 -22.86 0.51
C VAL A 218 -5.04 -23.20 2.00
N GLY A 219 -5.32 -22.22 2.85
CA GLY A 219 -5.21 -22.37 4.31
C GLY A 219 -6.48 -22.79 5.05
N ALA A 220 -7.68 -22.61 4.47
CA ALA A 220 -8.91 -22.89 5.19
C ALA A 220 -9.08 -24.40 5.44
N PRO A 221 -9.71 -24.80 6.56
CA PRO A 221 -9.84 -26.22 6.92
C PRO A 221 -10.99 -26.94 6.20
N GLN A 222 -11.76 -26.23 5.39
CA GLN A 222 -12.92 -26.77 4.70
C GLN A 222 -12.49 -27.69 3.54
N ARG A 223 -13.39 -28.57 3.08
CA ARG A 223 -13.18 -29.33 1.84
C ARG A 223 -13.05 -28.38 0.65
N TRP A 224 -12.25 -28.73 -0.36
CA TRP A 224 -11.93 -27.83 -1.48
C TRP A 224 -13.17 -27.25 -2.17
N TRP A 225 -14.21 -28.05 -2.44
CA TRP A 225 -15.46 -27.56 -3.05
C TRP A 225 -16.23 -26.58 -2.16
N ARG A 226 -16.19 -26.77 -0.82
CA ARG A 226 -16.78 -25.80 0.13
C ARG A 226 -16.02 -24.50 0.13
N LYS A 227 -14.69 -24.54 -0.04
CA LYS A 227 -13.89 -23.33 -0.19
C LYS A 227 -14.32 -22.55 -1.43
N LEU A 228 -14.50 -23.25 -2.56
CA LEU A 228 -15.00 -22.63 -3.79
C LEU A 228 -16.40 -22.04 -3.60
N LEU A 229 -17.34 -22.77 -2.98
CA LEU A 229 -18.68 -22.25 -2.69
C LEU A 229 -18.63 -21.01 -1.79
N HIS A 230 -17.85 -21.04 -0.71
CA HIS A 230 -17.70 -19.90 0.18
C HIS A 230 -17.09 -18.69 -0.53
N LEU A 231 -16.07 -18.90 -1.36
CA LEU A 231 -15.43 -17.84 -2.14
C LEU A 231 -16.35 -17.29 -3.23
N ALA A 232 -17.13 -18.15 -3.91
CA ALA A 232 -18.12 -17.71 -4.89
C ALA A 232 -19.20 -16.86 -4.23
N ALA A 233 -19.72 -17.32 -3.08
CA ALA A 233 -20.73 -16.59 -2.34
C ALA A 233 -20.17 -15.25 -1.81
N ALA A 234 -18.96 -15.26 -1.23
CA ALA A 234 -18.26 -14.06 -0.81
C ALA A 234 -17.96 -13.09 -1.97
N GLY A 235 -17.62 -13.63 -3.14
CA GLY A 235 -17.44 -12.86 -4.37
C GLY A 235 -18.74 -12.19 -4.84
N LEU A 236 -19.87 -12.89 -4.74
CA LEU A 236 -21.18 -12.28 -5.03
C LEU A 236 -21.49 -11.15 -4.05
N LEU A 237 -21.28 -11.35 -2.74
CA LEU A 237 -21.48 -10.29 -1.75
C LEU A 237 -20.55 -9.10 -1.98
N LEU A 238 -19.28 -9.38 -2.29
CA LEU A 238 -18.30 -8.36 -2.66
C LEU A 238 -18.83 -7.51 -3.82
N LEU A 239 -19.28 -8.14 -4.91
CA LEU A 239 -19.82 -7.43 -6.08
C LEU A 239 -21.07 -6.61 -5.74
N VAL A 240 -21.99 -7.17 -4.95
CA VAL A 240 -23.19 -6.45 -4.51
C VAL A 240 -22.83 -5.18 -3.73
N VAL A 241 -21.87 -5.26 -2.81
CA VAL A 241 -21.41 -4.10 -2.04
C VAL A 241 -20.62 -3.13 -2.91
N SER A 242 -19.71 -3.62 -3.75
CA SER A 242 -18.90 -2.80 -4.66
C SER A 242 -19.76 -1.99 -5.63
N LEU A 243 -20.75 -2.63 -6.24
CA LEU A 243 -21.56 -2.02 -7.31
C LEU A 243 -22.79 -1.28 -6.79
N SER A 244 -23.07 -1.28 -5.49
CA SER A 244 -24.31 -0.71 -4.94
C SER A 244 -24.50 0.77 -5.29
N TRP A 245 -23.43 1.58 -5.19
CA TRP A 245 -23.51 2.99 -5.56
C TRP A 245 -23.57 3.18 -7.07
N ALA A 246 -22.70 2.49 -7.82
CA ALA A 246 -22.68 2.56 -9.28
C ALA A 246 -24.04 2.24 -9.90
N VAL A 247 -24.67 1.14 -9.47
CA VAL A 247 -26.00 0.75 -9.91
C VAL A 247 -27.06 1.78 -9.52
N ALA A 248 -26.98 2.36 -8.31
CA ALA A 248 -27.93 3.39 -7.90
C ALA A 248 -27.83 4.66 -8.77
N VAL A 249 -26.60 5.06 -9.13
CA VAL A 249 -26.36 6.21 -10.03
C VAL A 249 -26.84 5.88 -11.44
N ASP A 250 -26.42 4.76 -12.02
CA ASP A 250 -26.72 4.41 -13.42
C ASP A 250 -28.21 4.14 -13.66
N LEU A 251 -28.95 3.67 -12.63
CA LEU A 251 -30.40 3.50 -12.70
C LEU A 251 -31.19 4.81 -12.50
N THR A 252 -30.54 5.88 -12.04
CA THR A 252 -31.20 7.18 -11.92
C THR A 252 -31.23 7.87 -13.29
N PRO A 253 -32.37 8.42 -13.74
CA PRO A 253 -32.45 9.11 -15.03
C PRO A 253 -31.41 10.25 -15.12
N PRO A 254 -30.73 10.43 -16.28
CA PRO A 254 -29.66 11.42 -16.44
C PRO A 254 -30.06 12.86 -16.08
N GLU A 255 -31.32 13.23 -16.24
CA GLU A 255 -31.86 14.53 -15.87
C GLU A 255 -31.96 14.77 -14.35
N ASN A 256 -31.85 13.70 -13.54
CA ASN A 256 -31.98 13.73 -12.08
C ASN A 256 -30.66 13.41 -11.36
N ARG A 257 -29.54 13.36 -12.08
CA ARG A 257 -28.22 13.09 -11.51
C ARG A 257 -27.12 13.90 -12.21
N PRO A 258 -25.96 14.09 -11.59
CA PRO A 258 -24.81 14.71 -12.26
C PRO A 258 -24.32 13.83 -13.42
N TYR A 259 -23.65 14.48 -14.37
CA TYR A 259 -22.80 13.80 -15.34
C TYR A 259 -21.68 13.06 -14.61
N VAL A 260 -21.43 11.79 -14.96
CA VAL A 260 -20.37 10.99 -14.35
C VAL A 260 -19.02 11.43 -14.92
N GLY A 261 -18.23 12.14 -14.13
CA GLY A 261 -16.92 12.66 -14.55
C GLY A 261 -15.97 11.56 -15.04
N SER A 262 -15.19 11.88 -16.07
CA SER A 262 -14.27 10.93 -16.75
C SER A 262 -14.94 9.71 -17.39
N SER A 263 -16.25 9.76 -17.64
CA SER A 263 -16.96 8.82 -18.51
C SER A 263 -17.34 9.44 -19.85
N SER A 264 -17.57 8.63 -20.88
CA SER A 264 -18.02 9.07 -22.21
C SER A 264 -19.53 9.00 -22.42
N ASP A 265 -20.21 8.07 -21.75
CA ASP A 265 -21.64 7.78 -21.92
C ASP A 265 -22.47 8.13 -20.67
N ASN A 266 -21.91 8.93 -19.76
CA ASN A 266 -22.52 9.31 -18.49
C ASN A 266 -22.84 8.09 -17.58
N SER A 267 -21.95 7.09 -17.53
CA SER A 267 -22.13 5.86 -16.76
C SER A 267 -21.00 5.62 -15.76
N VAL A 268 -21.35 5.24 -14.53
CA VAL A 268 -20.38 4.78 -13.52
C VAL A 268 -19.81 3.43 -13.92
N MET A 269 -20.58 2.56 -14.56
CA MET A 269 -20.06 1.29 -15.06
C MET A 269 -18.98 1.49 -16.13
N GLU A 270 -19.16 2.46 -17.03
CA GLU A 270 -18.13 2.87 -17.99
C GLU A 270 -16.91 3.42 -17.26
N LEU A 271 -17.10 4.33 -16.30
CA LEU A 271 -16.00 4.87 -15.49
C LEU A 271 -15.20 3.75 -14.81
N ILE A 272 -15.85 2.69 -14.33
CA ILE A 272 -15.23 1.51 -13.70
C ILE A 272 -14.44 0.68 -14.73
N LEU A 273 -15.08 0.29 -15.83
CA LEU A 273 -14.53 -0.68 -16.79
C LEU A 273 -13.60 -0.04 -17.83
N GLY A 274 -13.97 1.13 -18.34
CA GLY A 274 -13.22 1.94 -19.30
C GLY A 274 -12.06 2.67 -18.62
N HIS A 275 -12.34 3.81 -18.01
CA HIS A 275 -11.31 4.71 -17.44
C HIS A 275 -10.49 4.07 -16.30
N ASN A 276 -11.14 3.45 -15.32
CA ASN A 276 -10.44 2.86 -14.16
C ASN A 276 -9.94 1.43 -14.42
N GLY A 277 -10.41 0.78 -15.48
CA GLY A 277 -10.09 -0.60 -15.86
C GLY A 277 -9.17 -0.68 -17.06
N LEU A 278 -9.74 -0.81 -18.26
CA LEU A 278 -9.04 -1.02 -19.53
C LEU A 278 -7.98 0.06 -19.78
N ALA A 279 -8.31 1.34 -19.57
CA ALA A 279 -7.40 2.46 -19.76
C ALA A 279 -6.18 2.42 -18.84
N ARG A 280 -6.26 1.74 -17.70
CA ARG A 280 -5.12 1.55 -16.77
C ARG A 280 -4.34 0.28 -17.05
N LEU A 281 -5.02 -0.82 -17.38
CA LEU A 281 -4.42 -2.16 -17.41
C LEU A 281 -3.68 -2.47 -18.72
N LEU A 282 -4.13 -1.93 -19.85
CA LEU A 282 -3.63 -2.33 -21.16
C LEU A 282 -2.75 -1.24 -21.79
N PRO A 283 -1.62 -1.61 -22.42
CA PRO A 283 -0.96 -0.74 -23.40
C PRO A 283 -1.96 -0.41 -24.53
N GLY A 284 -2.21 0.87 -24.80
CA GLY A 284 -3.29 1.29 -25.71
C GLY A 284 -4.70 1.10 -25.13
N GLY A 285 -4.83 0.76 -23.85
CA GLY A 285 -6.11 0.53 -23.17
C GLY A 285 -7.04 1.74 -23.20
N ARG A 286 -6.50 2.96 -23.23
CA ARG A 286 -7.27 4.19 -23.48
C ARG A 286 -7.94 4.14 -24.85
N GLN A 287 -7.21 3.81 -25.90
CA GLN A 287 -7.75 3.69 -27.26
C GLN A 287 -8.78 2.55 -27.36
N LEU A 288 -8.57 1.45 -26.64
CA LEU A 288 -9.56 0.37 -26.55
C LEU A 288 -10.82 0.81 -25.80
N ALA A 289 -10.68 1.49 -24.66
CA ALA A 289 -11.80 2.05 -23.91
C ALA A 289 -12.60 3.01 -24.78
N THR A 290 -11.94 3.96 -25.46
CA THR A 290 -12.58 4.88 -26.41
C THR A 290 -13.31 4.16 -27.54
N ARG A 291 -12.75 3.07 -28.09
CA ARG A 291 -13.43 2.27 -29.14
C ARG A 291 -14.66 1.52 -28.63
N LEU A 292 -14.64 1.08 -27.36
CA LEU A 292 -15.73 0.31 -26.77
C LEU A 292 -16.84 1.21 -26.22
N PHE A 293 -16.51 2.43 -25.80
CA PHE A 293 -17.40 3.30 -25.02
C PHE A 293 -17.60 4.72 -25.59
N GLY A 294 -16.89 5.14 -26.64
CA GLY A 294 -17.01 6.48 -27.25
C GLY A 294 -16.08 7.55 -26.64
N ASP A 295 -16.05 8.76 -27.23
CA ASP A 295 -15.18 9.90 -26.82
C ASP A 295 -15.96 11.21 -26.64
N ASP A 296 -17.16 11.15 -26.04
CA ASP A 296 -18.04 12.32 -25.90
C ASP A 296 -17.97 12.93 -24.49
N SER A 297 -16.82 12.87 -23.81
CA SER A 297 -16.65 13.45 -22.47
C SER A 297 -16.78 14.99 -22.53
N PRO A 298 -17.80 15.63 -21.92
CA PRO A 298 -17.91 17.08 -21.85
C PRO A 298 -16.81 17.72 -20.98
N ASP A 299 -16.16 16.92 -20.13
CA ASP A 299 -15.00 17.30 -19.30
C ASP A 299 -13.65 17.17 -20.03
N ALA A 300 -13.64 16.97 -21.35
CA ALA A 300 -12.44 17.17 -22.15
C ALA A 300 -12.11 18.68 -22.20
N ALA A 301 -11.75 19.27 -21.07
CA ALA A 301 -10.71 20.29 -21.09
C ALA A 301 -9.57 19.69 -21.92
N PRO A 302 -9.06 20.39 -22.95
CA PRO A 302 -8.26 19.75 -23.97
C PRO A 302 -7.07 19.09 -23.28
N ALA A 303 -7.02 17.76 -23.31
CA ALA A 303 -5.75 17.10 -23.44
C ALA A 303 -5.12 17.80 -24.63
N GLY A 304 -4.04 18.54 -24.39
CA GLY A 304 -3.33 19.25 -25.44
C GLY A 304 -2.87 18.25 -26.49
N ASN A 305 -3.73 17.96 -27.45
CA ASN A 305 -3.39 17.28 -28.67
C ASN A 305 -2.58 18.30 -29.47
N GLN A 306 -1.27 18.23 -29.28
CA GLN A 306 -0.32 18.56 -30.32
C GLN A 306 -0.60 17.63 -31.51
N ALA A 307 -1.53 18.02 -32.37
CA ALA A 307 -1.67 17.46 -33.70
C ALA A 307 -2.24 18.53 -34.65
N ASN A 308 -1.31 19.21 -35.32
CA ASN A 308 -1.44 19.89 -36.62
C ASN A 308 -2.71 20.70 -36.92
N THR A 309 -2.65 22.01 -36.69
CA THR A 309 -3.35 22.99 -37.54
C THR A 309 -2.36 23.54 -38.58
N PRO A 310 -2.53 23.30 -39.89
CA PRO A 310 -1.85 24.09 -40.90
C PRO A 310 -2.55 25.46 -41.04
N ASN A 311 -1.74 26.51 -41.15
CA ASN A 311 -2.07 27.92 -41.43
C ASN A 311 -2.44 28.82 -40.24
N THR A 312 -1.48 29.63 -39.80
CA THR A 312 -1.58 31.11 -39.74
C THR A 312 -0.19 31.75 -39.55
N PRO A 313 0.00 33.02 -39.95
CA PRO A 313 1.28 33.52 -40.45
C PRO A 313 2.30 33.92 -39.38
N ALA A 314 3.54 34.00 -39.82
CA ALA A 314 4.77 34.23 -39.06
C ALA A 314 4.67 35.35 -38.01
N ASN A 315 5.04 34.99 -36.77
CA ASN A 315 5.46 35.97 -35.75
C ASN A 315 6.89 36.47 -36.05
N PRO A 316 7.22 37.72 -35.69
CA PRO A 316 8.50 38.34 -36.01
C PRO A 316 9.67 37.71 -35.23
N PRO A 317 10.90 37.72 -35.79
CA PRO A 317 12.06 37.11 -35.16
C PRO A 317 12.56 37.98 -34.01
N GLY A 318 12.45 37.52 -32.76
CA GLY A 318 13.05 38.23 -31.62
C GLY A 318 12.54 37.91 -30.21
N ALA A 319 11.44 37.15 -30.03
CA ALA A 319 10.98 36.76 -28.71
C ALA A 319 11.48 35.37 -28.32
N ALA A 320 12.32 35.28 -27.29
CA ALA A 320 12.68 34.02 -26.66
C ALA A 320 11.41 33.28 -26.18
N PRO A 321 11.28 31.97 -26.41
CA PRO A 321 10.13 31.23 -25.90
C PRO A 321 10.28 31.14 -24.38
N ASN A 322 9.37 31.78 -23.64
CA ASN A 322 9.20 31.55 -22.22
C ASN A 322 8.91 30.06 -22.01
N ALA A 323 9.91 29.32 -21.55
CA ALA A 323 9.77 27.98 -21.00
C ALA A 323 9.04 28.07 -19.64
N GLY A 324 7.72 28.22 -19.70
CA GLY A 324 6.84 28.19 -18.54
C GLY A 324 5.94 26.95 -18.59
N ASN A 325 6.27 25.96 -17.76
CA ASN A 325 5.40 24.89 -17.24
C ASN A 325 4.26 24.38 -18.14
N ALA A 326 4.58 23.47 -19.07
CA ALA A 326 3.59 22.47 -19.48
C ALA A 326 3.39 21.47 -18.32
N PRO A 327 2.15 21.07 -17.97
CA PRO A 327 1.94 19.97 -17.03
C PRO A 327 2.62 18.72 -17.57
N GLY A 328 3.57 18.18 -16.79
CA GLY A 328 4.27 16.96 -17.16
C GLY A 328 3.28 15.83 -17.45
N GLY A 329 3.39 15.21 -18.62
CA GLY A 329 2.55 14.07 -18.99
C GLY A 329 2.68 12.93 -17.98
N ILE A 330 1.68 12.03 -17.92
CA ILE A 330 1.64 10.88 -16.99
C ILE A 330 2.96 10.10 -16.96
N ASN A 331 3.64 9.95 -18.10
CA ASN A 331 4.95 9.28 -18.17
C ASN A 331 6.03 9.93 -17.29
N GLN A 332 5.97 11.24 -17.04
CA GLN A 332 6.88 11.94 -16.11
C GLN A 332 6.54 11.67 -14.63
N GLU A 333 5.35 11.14 -14.33
CA GLU A 333 4.93 10.77 -12.98
C GLU A 333 5.15 9.29 -12.66
N ILE A 334 5.11 8.41 -13.66
CA ILE A 334 5.21 6.96 -13.41
C ILE A 334 6.39 6.29 -14.14
N GLY A 335 7.12 6.99 -15.00
CA GLY A 335 8.21 6.43 -15.80
C GLY A 335 7.71 5.44 -16.86
N ASP A 336 8.64 4.76 -17.54
CA ASP A 336 8.30 3.80 -18.60
C ASP A 336 7.83 2.45 -18.03
N PRO A 337 6.80 1.80 -18.62
CA PRO A 337 6.38 0.46 -18.22
C PRO A 337 7.52 -0.56 -18.32
N GLY A 338 7.66 -1.39 -17.29
CA GLY A 338 8.66 -2.44 -17.23
C GLY A 338 8.85 -3.06 -15.84
N PRO A 339 9.53 -4.20 -15.75
CA PRO A 339 9.78 -4.89 -14.48
C PRO A 339 10.67 -4.05 -13.53
N LEU A 340 11.47 -3.13 -14.07
CA LEU A 340 12.36 -2.27 -13.29
C LEU A 340 11.75 -0.90 -12.95
N ARG A 341 10.53 -0.60 -13.40
CA ARG A 341 9.89 0.72 -13.25
C ARG A 341 9.83 1.24 -11.81
N LEU A 342 9.59 0.33 -10.86
CA LEU A 342 9.52 0.69 -9.44
C LEU A 342 10.89 0.93 -8.79
N PHE A 343 11.99 0.65 -9.50
CA PHE A 343 13.37 0.93 -9.09
C PHE A 343 13.93 2.19 -9.75
N THR A 344 13.15 2.87 -10.59
CA THR A 344 13.54 4.11 -11.27
C THR A 344 12.75 5.28 -10.74
N GLU A 345 13.29 6.49 -10.92
CA GLU A 345 12.54 7.70 -10.62
C GLU A 345 11.36 7.90 -11.59
N PRO A 346 10.26 8.49 -11.11
CA PRO A 346 10.06 9.02 -9.75
C PRO A 346 9.50 7.99 -8.75
N LEU A 347 9.24 6.74 -9.14
CA LEU A 347 8.54 5.78 -8.28
C LEU A 347 9.40 5.18 -7.16
N VAL A 348 10.72 5.10 -7.38
CA VAL A 348 11.66 4.53 -6.39
C VAL A 348 11.65 5.32 -5.07
N THR A 349 11.44 6.63 -5.14
CA THR A 349 11.45 7.52 -3.98
C THR A 349 10.15 7.45 -3.14
N GLU A 350 9.08 6.92 -3.72
CA GLU A 350 7.77 6.75 -3.06
C GLU A 350 7.73 5.49 -2.19
N ALA A 351 8.01 4.33 -2.80
CA ALA A 351 7.96 3.02 -2.14
C ALA A 351 9.12 2.08 -2.51
N GLY A 352 9.86 2.37 -3.58
CA GLY A 352 10.86 1.47 -4.14
C GLY A 352 12.08 1.19 -3.25
N TRP A 353 12.40 2.10 -2.32
CA TRP A 353 13.46 1.94 -1.32
C TRP A 353 13.51 0.56 -0.65
N LEU A 354 12.34 0.02 -0.32
CA LEU A 354 12.19 -1.18 0.49
C LEU A 354 11.94 -2.45 -0.34
N LEU A 355 11.74 -2.33 -1.66
CA LEU A 355 11.45 -3.48 -2.53
C LEU A 355 12.55 -4.55 -2.48
N PRO A 356 13.86 -4.23 -2.59
CA PRO A 356 14.91 -5.26 -2.51
C PRO A 356 14.85 -6.02 -1.19
N LEU A 357 14.66 -5.30 -0.08
CA LEU A 357 14.58 -5.88 1.26
C LEU A 357 13.34 -6.76 1.42
N ALA A 358 12.18 -6.31 0.94
CA ALA A 358 10.93 -7.06 1.04
C ALA A 358 10.95 -8.36 0.21
N LEU A 359 11.49 -8.30 -1.03
CA LEU A 359 11.65 -9.47 -1.89
C LEU A 359 12.65 -10.47 -1.29
N PHE A 360 13.80 -9.99 -0.81
CA PHE A 360 14.76 -10.82 -0.08
C PHE A 360 14.13 -11.45 1.16
N SER A 361 13.36 -10.66 1.93
CA SER A 361 12.67 -11.11 3.14
C SER A 361 11.63 -12.20 2.85
N LEU A 362 10.87 -12.07 1.76
CA LEU A 362 9.93 -13.09 1.33
C LEU A 362 10.64 -14.43 1.06
N LEU A 363 11.69 -14.41 0.25
CA LEU A 363 12.49 -15.61 -0.05
C LEU A 363 13.10 -16.19 1.23
N LEU A 364 13.66 -15.34 2.07
CA LEU A 364 14.29 -15.74 3.32
C LEU A 364 13.29 -16.40 4.28
N VAL A 365 12.07 -15.86 4.40
CA VAL A 365 11.01 -16.46 5.22
C VAL A 365 10.61 -17.83 4.67
N LEU A 366 10.45 -17.96 3.35
CA LEU A 366 10.08 -19.22 2.70
C LEU A 366 11.13 -20.33 2.91
N VAL A 367 12.42 -20.01 2.95
CA VAL A 367 13.48 -21.00 3.23
C VAL A 367 13.73 -21.20 4.73
N THR A 368 13.41 -20.23 5.57
CA THR A 368 13.59 -20.31 7.04
C THR A 368 12.50 -21.17 7.68
N VAL A 369 11.29 -21.12 7.14
CA VAL A 369 10.19 -21.94 7.63
C VAL A 369 10.21 -23.27 6.89
N ARG A 370 10.26 -24.38 7.62
CA ARG A 370 10.14 -25.72 7.00
C ARG A 370 8.77 -25.86 6.35
N TRP A 371 8.76 -26.11 5.04
CA TRP A 371 7.54 -26.33 4.28
C TRP A 371 6.64 -27.40 4.91
N GLN A 372 5.35 -27.10 5.01
CA GLN A 372 4.33 -28.00 5.51
C GLN A 372 3.11 -27.94 4.61
N TRP A 373 2.56 -29.10 4.24
CA TRP A 373 1.29 -29.20 3.52
C TRP A 373 0.22 -29.85 4.42
N PRO A 374 -0.97 -29.24 4.56
CA PRO A 374 -1.37 -27.94 4.02
C PRO A 374 -0.63 -26.76 4.68
N PRO A 375 -0.46 -25.62 3.99
CA PRO A 375 0.22 -24.45 4.55
C PRO A 375 -0.50 -23.92 5.79
N ALA A 376 0.27 -23.60 6.83
CA ALA A 376 -0.23 -23.08 8.09
C ALA A 376 0.70 -22.02 8.68
N GLY A 377 0.15 -21.18 9.56
CA GLY A 377 0.89 -20.18 10.34
C GLY A 377 1.71 -19.23 9.46
N LYS A 378 3.05 -19.32 9.56
CA LYS A 378 3.99 -18.42 8.86
C LYS A 378 3.96 -18.57 7.34
N HIS A 379 3.67 -19.75 6.80
CA HIS A 379 3.52 -19.92 5.34
C HIS A 379 2.34 -19.10 4.81
N LEU A 380 1.20 -19.15 5.51
CA LEU A 380 0.01 -18.39 5.13
C LEU A 380 0.25 -16.88 5.19
N ALA A 381 1.07 -16.42 6.13
CA ALA A 381 1.49 -15.02 6.15
C ALA A 381 2.38 -14.67 4.93
N ALA A 382 3.31 -15.54 4.53
CA ALA A 382 4.09 -15.36 3.31
C ALA A 382 3.22 -15.36 2.03
N PHE A 383 2.22 -16.24 1.95
CA PHE A 383 1.23 -16.23 0.87
C PHE A 383 0.44 -14.92 0.81
N LEU A 384 -0.03 -14.43 1.95
CA LEU A 384 -0.79 -13.20 2.03
C LEU A 384 0.04 -11.99 1.62
N TRP A 385 1.14 -11.72 2.33
CA TRP A 385 1.92 -10.50 2.13
C TRP A 385 2.76 -10.55 0.86
N GLY A 386 3.31 -11.72 0.52
CA GLY A 386 4.03 -11.92 -0.75
C GLY A 386 3.09 -11.91 -1.94
N GLY A 387 1.90 -12.51 -1.82
CA GLY A 387 0.87 -12.45 -2.86
C GLY A 387 0.37 -11.03 -3.11
N TRP A 388 0.10 -10.28 -2.04
CA TRP A 388 -0.28 -8.87 -2.11
C TRP A 388 0.81 -8.05 -2.81
N LEU A 389 2.07 -8.17 -2.36
CA LEU A 389 3.19 -7.48 -3.02
C LEU A 389 3.29 -7.85 -4.50
N LEU A 390 3.20 -9.14 -4.84
CA LEU A 390 3.33 -9.62 -6.21
C LEU A 390 2.23 -9.06 -7.12
N THR A 391 0.98 -9.03 -6.67
CA THR A 391 -0.13 -8.46 -7.45
C THR A 391 0.10 -6.99 -7.77
N GLU A 392 0.67 -6.24 -6.84
CA GLU A 392 0.94 -4.81 -7.04
C GLU A 392 2.18 -4.57 -7.89
N LEU A 393 3.24 -5.35 -7.69
CA LEU A 393 4.41 -5.32 -8.56
C LEU A 393 4.02 -5.56 -10.02
N LEU A 394 3.20 -6.58 -10.28
CA LEU A 394 2.71 -6.89 -11.62
C LEU A 394 1.89 -5.72 -12.19
N PHE A 395 0.94 -5.19 -11.42
CA PHE A 395 0.09 -4.09 -11.87
C PHE A 395 0.90 -2.82 -12.17
N PHE A 396 1.67 -2.32 -11.22
CA PHE A 396 2.39 -1.05 -11.37
C PHE A 396 3.54 -1.14 -12.38
N SER A 397 4.08 -2.34 -12.64
CA SER A 397 5.07 -2.54 -13.72
C SER A 397 4.48 -2.35 -15.12
N VAL A 398 3.21 -2.67 -15.36
CA VAL A 398 2.61 -2.65 -16.71
C VAL A 398 1.56 -1.57 -16.91
N ALA A 399 0.96 -1.05 -15.84
CA ALA A 399 -0.17 -0.13 -15.92
C ALA A 399 0.22 1.17 -16.65
N SER A 400 -0.66 1.67 -17.50
CA SER A 400 -0.41 2.84 -18.37
C SER A 400 -0.98 4.15 -17.80
N LEU A 401 -1.86 4.06 -16.80
CA LEU A 401 -2.56 5.22 -16.23
C LEU A 401 -2.78 5.06 -14.72
N TYR A 402 -1.96 5.73 -13.93
CA TYR A 402 -2.13 5.91 -12.48
C TYR A 402 -1.24 7.06 -12.00
N HIS A 403 -1.43 7.50 -10.75
CA HIS A 403 -0.59 8.50 -10.10
C HIS A 403 0.37 7.86 -9.10
N ALA A 404 1.52 8.48 -8.86
CA ALA A 404 2.58 7.91 -8.02
C ALA A 404 2.11 7.60 -6.59
N TYR A 405 1.21 8.40 -6.04
CA TYR A 405 0.64 8.18 -4.70
C TYR A 405 -0.19 6.89 -4.58
N TYR A 406 -0.56 6.24 -5.68
CA TYR A 406 -1.25 4.94 -5.66
C TYR A 406 -0.34 3.84 -5.08
N LEU A 407 0.98 4.06 -5.07
CA LEU A 407 1.97 3.17 -4.46
C LEU A 407 1.86 3.04 -2.94
N ILE A 408 1.03 3.86 -2.27
CA ILE A 408 0.65 3.63 -0.87
C ILE A 408 0.14 2.20 -0.61
N MET A 409 -0.46 1.58 -1.62
CA MET A 409 -0.92 0.19 -1.60
C MET A 409 0.21 -0.82 -1.34
N LEU A 410 1.45 -0.51 -1.75
CA LEU A 410 2.66 -1.30 -1.44
C LEU A 410 3.09 -1.18 0.03
N GLY A 411 2.65 -0.15 0.75
CA GLY A 411 3.06 0.12 2.13
C GLY A 411 2.85 -1.08 3.07
N PRO A 412 1.61 -1.59 3.21
CA PRO A 412 1.33 -2.75 4.07
C PRO A 412 2.16 -4.01 3.76
N PRO A 413 2.21 -4.54 2.52
CA PRO A 413 2.99 -5.74 2.25
C PRO A 413 4.50 -5.52 2.37
N LEU A 414 5.04 -4.35 1.99
CA LEU A 414 6.45 -4.02 2.20
C LEU A 414 6.80 -4.04 3.69
N ALA A 415 6.03 -3.31 4.50
CA ALA A 415 6.23 -3.23 5.93
C ALA A 415 6.09 -4.60 6.63
N ALA A 416 5.09 -5.40 6.24
CA ALA A 416 4.93 -6.76 6.75
C ALA A 416 6.15 -7.63 6.44
N LEU A 417 6.62 -7.62 5.20
CA LEU A 417 7.74 -8.44 4.75
C LEU A 417 9.06 -8.00 5.39
N VAL A 418 9.30 -6.71 5.57
CA VAL A 418 10.47 -6.21 6.33
C VAL A 418 10.44 -6.72 7.78
N GLY A 419 9.28 -6.66 8.45
CA GLY A 419 9.09 -7.23 9.78
C GLY A 419 9.36 -8.74 9.84
N MET A 420 8.80 -9.49 8.88
CA MET A 420 9.00 -10.94 8.76
C MET A 420 10.46 -11.31 8.44
N GLY A 421 11.13 -10.51 7.61
CA GLY A 421 12.54 -10.66 7.25
C GLY A 421 13.46 -10.48 8.45
N GLY A 422 13.23 -9.45 9.28
CA GLY A 422 13.96 -9.26 10.53
C GLY A 422 13.82 -10.46 11.47
N TRP A 423 12.64 -11.07 11.55
CA TRP A 423 12.47 -12.34 12.27
C TRP A 423 13.28 -13.48 11.66
N ALA A 424 13.25 -13.62 10.33
CA ALA A 424 13.92 -14.72 9.63
C ALA A 424 15.45 -14.62 9.75
N LEU A 425 16.02 -13.43 9.57
CA LEU A 425 17.43 -13.13 9.82
C LEU A 425 17.84 -13.52 11.24
N TRP A 426 17.03 -13.16 12.23
CA TRP A 426 17.28 -13.52 13.62
C TRP A 426 17.24 -15.04 13.86
N GLN A 427 16.30 -15.77 13.22
CA GLN A 427 16.26 -17.23 13.34
C GLN A 427 17.52 -17.88 12.73
N GLN A 428 17.95 -17.41 11.55
CA GLN A 428 19.15 -17.93 10.90
C GLN A 428 20.39 -17.66 11.74
N TYR A 429 20.54 -16.45 12.29
CA TYR A 429 21.63 -16.10 13.19
C TYR A 429 21.66 -16.98 14.44
N ARG A 430 20.49 -17.23 15.06
CA ARG A 430 20.41 -18.10 16.25
C ARG A 430 20.84 -19.54 15.98
N GLN A 431 20.59 -20.06 14.77
CA GLN A 431 20.94 -21.43 14.41
C GLN A 431 22.38 -21.54 13.93
N ARG A 432 22.81 -20.60 13.09
CA ARG A 432 24.12 -20.54 12.45
C ARG A 432 24.56 -19.07 12.38
N PRO A 433 25.28 -18.57 13.40
CA PRO A 433 25.65 -17.15 13.49
C PRO A 433 26.35 -16.60 12.23
N TRP A 434 27.28 -17.36 11.65
CA TRP A 434 27.97 -16.96 10.42
C TRP A 434 27.02 -16.80 9.22
N LEU A 435 26.03 -17.68 9.08
CA LEU A 435 25.04 -17.62 8.01
C LEU A 435 24.09 -16.45 8.23
N GLY A 436 23.63 -16.25 9.47
CA GLY A 436 22.80 -15.10 9.80
C GLY A 436 23.50 -13.77 9.57
N TRP A 437 24.80 -13.70 9.86
CA TRP A 437 25.63 -12.53 9.54
C TRP A 437 25.72 -12.31 8.03
N LEU A 438 26.02 -13.36 7.25
CA LEU A 438 26.10 -13.28 5.80
C LEU A 438 24.78 -12.83 5.18
N LEU A 439 23.65 -13.40 5.62
CA LEU A 439 22.31 -13.03 5.14
C LEU A 439 21.93 -11.60 5.53
N ALA A 440 22.29 -11.14 6.74
CA ALA A 440 22.11 -9.75 7.13
C ALA A 440 22.96 -8.82 6.27
N GLY A 441 24.20 -9.21 5.98
CA GLY A 441 25.08 -8.50 5.05
C GLY A 441 24.51 -8.41 3.64
N THR A 442 23.94 -9.50 3.11
CA THR A 442 23.25 -9.50 1.81
C THR A 442 22.05 -8.57 1.81
N ALA A 443 21.21 -8.60 2.84
CA ALA A 443 20.04 -7.72 2.96
C ALA A 443 20.46 -6.23 2.99
N SER A 444 21.49 -5.90 3.78
CA SER A 444 22.06 -4.55 3.83
C SER A 444 22.66 -4.15 2.49
N LEU A 445 23.44 -5.01 1.84
CA LEU A 445 24.08 -4.70 0.56
C LEU A 445 23.05 -4.39 -0.54
N LEU A 446 22.02 -5.23 -0.68
CA LEU A 446 20.96 -5.03 -1.68
C LEU A 446 20.23 -3.70 -1.45
N THR A 447 19.87 -3.41 -0.20
CA THR A 447 19.08 -2.21 0.12
C THR A 447 19.93 -0.94 0.02
N LEU A 448 21.16 -0.95 0.56
CA LEU A 448 22.07 0.19 0.48
C LEU A 448 22.51 0.46 -0.96
N GLY A 449 22.63 -0.57 -1.79
CA GLY A 449 22.87 -0.41 -3.23
C GLY A 449 21.75 0.38 -3.91
N THR A 450 20.48 0.04 -3.64
CA THR A 450 19.33 0.80 -4.13
C THR A 450 19.27 2.21 -3.56
N GLN A 451 19.57 2.39 -2.27
CA GLN A 451 19.66 3.72 -1.67
C GLN A 451 20.75 4.58 -2.35
N TRP A 452 21.93 4.02 -2.60
CA TRP A 452 23.03 4.70 -3.30
C TRP A 452 22.65 5.10 -4.73
N LEU A 453 22.06 4.17 -5.49
CA LEU A 453 21.61 4.43 -6.86
C LEU A 453 20.53 5.49 -6.95
N THR A 454 19.68 5.61 -5.93
CA THR A 454 18.63 6.64 -5.87
C THR A 454 19.22 7.97 -5.42
N LEU A 455 19.99 7.97 -4.33
CA LEU A 455 20.54 9.19 -3.71
C LEU A 455 21.56 9.91 -4.59
N ARG A 456 22.15 9.27 -5.59
CA ARG A 456 23.06 9.95 -6.54
C ARG A 456 22.40 11.12 -7.29
N ALA A 457 21.07 11.11 -7.43
CA ALA A 457 20.30 12.21 -8.02
C ALA A 457 20.03 13.36 -7.03
N TYR A 458 20.40 13.19 -5.75
CA TYR A 458 20.10 14.10 -4.64
C TYR A 458 21.37 14.41 -3.84
N PRO A 459 22.34 15.19 -4.37
CA PRO A 459 23.66 15.36 -3.77
C PRO A 459 23.64 15.87 -2.32
N ASP A 460 22.75 16.81 -2.01
CA ASP A 460 22.62 17.38 -0.66
C ASP A 460 22.17 16.33 0.36
N GLN A 461 21.21 15.49 -0.03
CA GLN A 461 20.71 14.39 0.80
C GLN A 461 21.74 13.27 0.89
N ALA A 462 22.41 12.95 -0.23
CA ALA A 462 23.44 11.92 -0.32
C ALA A 462 24.65 12.20 0.60
N ALA A 463 25.05 13.47 0.71
CA ALA A 463 26.22 13.92 1.46
C ALA A 463 26.21 13.48 2.93
N TRP A 464 25.04 13.35 3.54
CA TRP A 464 24.91 12.91 4.94
C TRP A 464 24.19 11.55 5.09
N LEU A 465 23.24 11.21 4.22
CA LEU A 465 22.51 9.94 4.32
C LEU A 465 23.35 8.73 3.98
N LEU A 466 24.20 8.81 2.95
CA LEU A 466 25.03 7.67 2.57
C LEU A 466 26.07 7.36 3.65
N PRO A 467 26.83 8.34 4.20
CA PRO A 467 27.72 8.08 5.32
C PRO A 467 27.00 7.55 6.56
N LEU A 468 25.82 8.10 6.91
CA LEU A 468 25.05 7.62 8.05
C LEU A 468 24.60 6.17 7.88
N SER A 469 24.02 5.84 6.71
CA SER A 469 23.54 4.49 6.41
C SER A 469 24.68 3.48 6.37
N LEU A 470 25.83 3.87 5.79
CA LEU A 470 27.04 3.05 5.79
C LEU A 470 27.59 2.85 7.21
N LEU A 471 27.67 3.91 8.02
CA LEU A 471 28.13 3.83 9.41
C LEU A 471 27.25 2.88 10.23
N LEU A 472 25.93 3.01 10.14
CA LEU A 472 24.99 2.11 10.81
C LEU A 472 25.19 0.66 10.35
N ALA A 473 25.36 0.43 9.04
CA ALA A 473 25.61 -0.91 8.53
C ALA A 473 26.94 -1.49 9.01
N LEU A 474 28.02 -0.70 9.02
CA LEU A 474 29.33 -1.12 9.51
C LEU A 474 29.30 -1.43 11.02
N VAL A 475 28.66 -0.59 11.82
CA VAL A 475 28.51 -0.84 13.27
C VAL A 475 27.66 -2.07 13.53
N GLY A 476 26.52 -2.21 12.85
CA GLY A 476 25.61 -3.34 13.02
C GLY A 476 26.22 -4.67 12.56
N LEU A 477 26.71 -4.73 11.31
CA LEU A 477 27.30 -5.93 10.73
C LEU A 477 28.67 -6.25 11.34
N GLY A 478 29.50 -5.24 11.60
CA GLY A 478 30.79 -5.42 12.27
C GLY A 478 30.62 -5.94 13.70
N GLY A 479 29.70 -5.36 14.47
CA GLY A 479 29.34 -5.87 15.79
C GLY A 479 28.83 -7.31 15.73
N LEU A 480 27.96 -7.63 14.77
CA LEU A 480 27.43 -8.98 14.59
C LEU A 480 28.52 -9.98 14.17
N LEU A 481 29.49 -9.57 13.35
CA LEU A 481 30.67 -10.37 12.98
C LEU A 481 31.56 -10.64 14.20
N LEU A 482 31.93 -9.60 14.95
CA LEU A 482 32.78 -9.71 16.13
C LEU A 482 32.14 -10.64 17.17
N LEU A 483 30.84 -10.51 17.41
CA LEU A 483 30.11 -11.39 18.32
C LEU A 483 30.07 -12.85 17.82
N THR A 484 30.00 -13.04 16.50
CA THR A 484 30.07 -14.36 15.87
C THR A 484 31.44 -14.99 16.04
N LEU A 485 32.52 -14.25 15.75
CA LEU A 485 33.90 -14.71 15.91
C LEU A 485 34.28 -14.95 17.37
N ALA A 486 33.74 -14.14 18.29
CA ALA A 486 33.89 -14.31 19.73
C ALA A 486 33.01 -15.43 20.33
N HIS A 487 32.30 -16.22 19.49
CA HIS A 487 31.44 -17.32 19.89
C HIS A 487 30.41 -16.92 20.98
N ARG A 488 29.95 -15.66 20.95
CA ARG A 488 28.99 -15.16 21.94
C ARG A 488 27.63 -15.81 21.71
N PRO A 489 26.90 -16.17 22.78
CA PRO A 489 25.58 -16.76 22.64
C PRO A 489 24.62 -15.77 22.00
N ALA A 490 23.67 -16.28 21.21
CA ALA A 490 22.61 -15.48 20.60
C ALA A 490 21.67 -14.90 21.67
N GLY A 491 22.00 -13.69 22.14
CA GLY A 491 21.34 -13.00 23.25
C GLY A 491 20.95 -11.56 22.91
N GLY A 492 21.10 -10.65 23.88
CA GLY A 492 20.75 -9.24 23.70
C GLY A 492 21.66 -8.49 22.72
N LEU A 493 22.99 -8.62 22.87
CA LEU A 493 23.96 -7.89 22.06
C LEU A 493 23.82 -8.19 20.55
N PRO A 494 23.73 -9.45 20.09
CA PRO A 494 23.52 -9.71 18.66
C PRO A 494 22.18 -9.19 18.13
N LYS A 495 21.12 -9.14 18.94
CA LYS A 495 19.85 -8.51 18.54
C LYS A 495 20.00 -7.01 18.32
N ILE A 496 20.74 -6.33 19.20
CA ILE A 496 21.03 -4.90 19.07
C ILE A 496 21.85 -4.66 17.80
N ALA A 497 22.89 -5.45 17.56
CA ALA A 497 23.71 -5.36 16.36
C ALA A 497 22.88 -5.57 15.07
N LEU A 498 22.00 -6.58 15.05
CA LEU A 498 21.07 -6.81 13.94
C LEU A 498 20.07 -5.66 13.77
N ALA A 499 19.54 -5.10 14.87
CA ALA A 499 18.64 -3.96 14.82
C ALA A 499 19.33 -2.71 14.24
N ILE A 500 20.60 -2.46 14.57
CA ILE A 500 21.40 -1.37 13.99
C ILE A 500 21.61 -1.60 12.49
N ALA A 501 21.92 -2.83 12.06
CA ALA A 501 22.06 -3.16 10.64
C ALA A 501 20.74 -2.97 9.86
N LEU A 502 19.59 -3.31 10.47
CA LEU A 502 18.27 -3.04 9.89
C LEU A 502 17.94 -1.54 9.87
N ALA A 503 18.36 -0.78 10.88
CA ALA A 503 18.17 0.67 10.90
C ALA A 503 18.87 1.36 9.72
N ALA A 504 20.04 0.86 9.29
CA ALA A 504 20.71 1.32 8.07
C ALA A 504 19.82 1.19 6.83
N THR A 505 19.07 0.08 6.70
CA THR A 505 18.17 -0.16 5.56
C THR A 505 16.94 0.74 5.56
N LEU A 506 16.59 1.32 6.71
CA LEU A 506 15.45 2.22 6.90
C LEU A 506 15.83 3.71 6.92
N ALA A 507 17.12 4.05 6.93
CA ALA A 507 17.59 5.42 7.08
C ALA A 507 17.13 6.34 5.95
N ALA A 508 17.32 5.94 4.68
CA ALA A 508 16.87 6.73 3.53
C ALA A 508 15.34 6.91 3.47
N PRO A 509 14.48 5.86 3.55
CA PRO A 509 13.03 6.07 3.55
C PRO A 509 12.55 6.87 4.77
N ALA A 510 13.16 6.70 5.96
CA ALA A 510 12.86 7.55 7.10
C ALA A 510 13.15 9.03 6.78
N ALA A 511 14.34 9.34 6.27
CA ALA A 511 14.70 10.69 5.91
C ALA A 511 13.80 11.28 4.82
N TRP A 512 13.38 10.47 3.83
CA TRP A 512 12.39 10.87 2.84
C TRP A 512 11.03 11.21 3.47
N ALA A 513 10.55 10.39 4.42
CA ALA A 513 9.31 10.65 5.14
C ALA A 513 9.39 11.92 6.01
N PHE A 514 10.51 12.15 6.69
CA PHE A 514 10.77 13.40 7.41
C PHE A 514 10.82 14.60 6.46
N SER A 515 11.52 14.49 5.33
CA SER A 515 11.61 15.52 4.32
C SER A 515 10.23 15.91 3.77
N THR A 516 9.38 14.91 3.51
CA THR A 516 7.97 15.07 3.11
C THR A 516 7.14 15.83 4.16
N THR A 517 7.45 15.62 5.44
CA THR A 517 6.76 16.25 6.57
C THR A 517 7.19 17.69 6.78
N LEU A 518 8.50 17.94 6.65
CA LEU A 518 9.14 19.20 7.01
C LEU A 518 9.12 20.23 5.88
N ASN A 519 8.97 19.79 4.63
CA ASN A 519 9.00 20.65 3.46
C ASN A 519 7.60 20.80 2.84
N SER A 520 7.35 21.95 2.22
CA SER A 520 6.15 22.18 1.43
C SER A 520 6.18 21.36 0.14
N THR A 521 5.03 20.81 -0.26
CA THR A 521 4.92 20.04 -1.51
C THR A 521 4.76 20.99 -2.70
N PRO A 522 5.57 20.87 -3.77
CA PRO A 522 5.43 21.72 -4.96
C PRO A 522 4.09 21.55 -5.68
N ASN A 523 3.51 20.34 -5.67
CA ASN A 523 2.22 20.02 -6.26
C ASN A 523 1.28 19.39 -5.22
N VAL A 524 0.33 20.17 -4.73
CA VAL A 524 -0.64 19.72 -3.70
C VAL A 524 -1.72 18.79 -4.23
N ASN A 525 -1.94 18.73 -5.56
CA ASN A 525 -2.92 17.84 -6.18
C ASN A 525 -2.39 16.42 -6.36
N LEU A 526 -1.08 16.29 -6.56
CA LEU A 526 -0.39 15.02 -6.74
C LEU A 526 0.68 14.90 -5.64
N PRO A 527 0.29 14.39 -4.45
CA PRO A 527 1.23 14.29 -3.34
C PRO A 527 2.42 13.41 -3.74
N ARG A 528 3.62 13.91 -3.45
CA ARG A 528 4.90 13.22 -3.69
C ARG A 528 5.75 13.26 -2.43
N SER A 529 6.61 12.26 -2.29
CA SER A 529 7.51 12.14 -1.17
C SER A 529 8.91 12.67 -1.47
N GLY A 530 9.51 13.29 -0.46
CA GLY A 530 10.92 13.70 -0.49
C GLY A 530 11.11 15.22 -0.36
N PRO A 531 12.34 15.70 -0.67
CA PRO A 531 12.68 17.12 -0.57
C PRO A 531 11.95 17.97 -1.63
N ALA A 532 11.74 19.25 -1.30
CA ALA A 532 11.08 20.22 -2.18
C ALA A 532 11.92 20.64 -3.40
N THR A 533 13.21 20.28 -3.46
CA THR A 533 14.13 20.73 -4.51
C THR A 533 13.77 20.13 -5.87
N GLY A 534 13.23 20.99 -6.73
CA GLY A 534 13.09 20.75 -8.16
C GLY A 534 14.45 20.77 -8.85
N SER A 535 14.92 19.59 -9.22
CA SER A 535 15.69 19.40 -10.45
C SER A 535 15.55 17.93 -10.81
N THR A 536 14.53 17.61 -11.60
CA THR A 536 14.69 16.50 -12.55
C THR A 536 16.01 16.75 -13.27
N PRO A 537 17.00 15.85 -13.20
CA PRO A 537 18.09 15.90 -14.16
C PRO A 537 17.44 15.79 -15.53
N GLY A 538 17.67 16.80 -16.38
CA GLY A 538 17.22 16.80 -17.77
C GLY A 538 17.84 15.68 -18.59
#